data_AF-A0A0K9FB91-F1
#
_entry.id   AF-A0A0K9FB91-F1
#
_cell.length_a   1.000
_cell.length_b   1.000
_cell.length_c   1.000
_cell.angle_alpha   90.00
_cell.angle_beta   90.00
_cell.angle_gamma   90.00
#
_symmetry.space_group_name_H-M   'P 1'
#
loop_
_entity.id
_entity.type
_entity.pdbx_description
1 polymer ?
#
loop_
_entity_poly.entity_id
_entity_poly.type
_entity_poly.pdbx_seq_one_letter_code
_entity_poly.pdbx_strand_id
1 'polypeptide(L)'
;MSMTSYESIKSSIELDFEEYIEEEGLNVTQVSAKILEEDWIRETNSLFTKTLYFVSIAIESLKYNEIADFIYSKLEDYIENTIFEENIDKNDVEQLLLDIQSCKKLIKNKEEYKIVETTYSTKARVDYFLGMRQD
;
A
#
# COMPACT_ATOMS: atom_id res chain seq x y z
N MET A 1 16.80 -0.07 16.78
CA MET A 1 16.02 0.60 15.74
C MET A 1 14.61 0.73 16.28
N SER A 2 14.02 1.93 16.28
CA SER A 2 12.59 2.08 16.52
C SER A 2 11.88 1.31 15.41
N MET A 3 11.02 0.35 15.74
CA MET A 3 10.06 -0.14 14.74
C MET A 3 9.24 1.07 14.28
N THR A 4 9.14 1.26 12.97
CA THR A 4 8.20 2.26 12.42
C THR A 4 6.80 1.80 12.80
N SER A 5 6.08 2.64 13.54
CA SER A 5 4.74 2.31 14.02
C SER A 5 3.72 2.33 12.89
N TYR A 6 2.58 1.68 13.12
CA TYR A 6 1.41 1.76 12.24
C TYR A 6 1.09 3.20 11.83
N GLU A 7 0.94 4.08 12.84
CA GLU A 7 0.53 5.47 12.62
C GLU A 7 1.53 6.23 11.76
N SER A 8 2.83 6.03 12.00
CA SER A 8 3.87 6.73 11.25
C SER A 8 3.84 6.39 9.77
N ILE A 9 3.66 5.11 9.41
CA ILE A 9 3.61 4.68 8.01
C ILE A 9 2.30 5.16 7.38
N LYS A 10 1.17 4.97 8.08
CA LYS A 10 -0.13 5.34 7.55
C LYS A 10 -0.23 6.84 7.28
N SER A 11 0.16 7.68 8.24
CA SER A 11 0.16 9.13 8.05
C SER A 11 1.13 9.58 6.95
N SER A 12 2.29 8.92 6.79
CA SER A 12 3.21 9.21 5.68
C SER A 12 2.52 8.96 4.34
N ILE A 13 1.92 7.79 4.15
CA ILE A 13 1.24 7.42 2.90
C ILE A 13 0.07 8.38 2.61
N GLU A 14 -0.72 8.73 3.62
CA GLU A 14 -1.83 9.70 3.47
C GLU A 14 -1.31 11.07 3.01
N LEU A 15 -0.23 11.57 3.61
CA LEU A 15 0.40 12.83 3.22
C LEU A 15 1.01 12.77 1.82
N ASP A 16 1.70 11.68 1.47
CA ASP A 16 2.31 11.50 0.16
C ASP A 16 1.24 11.45 -0.94
N PHE A 17 0.08 10.83 -0.67
CA PHE A 17 -1.06 10.85 -1.60
C PHE A 17 -1.61 12.26 -1.80
N GLU A 18 -1.79 13.02 -0.72
CA GLU A 18 -2.27 14.40 -0.77
C GLU A 18 -1.28 15.29 -1.54
N GLU A 19 -0.01 15.30 -1.15
CA GLU A 19 1.05 16.13 -1.75
C GLU A 19 1.24 15.81 -3.24
N TYR A 20 1.42 14.54 -3.58
CA TYR A 20 1.72 14.17 -4.97
C TYR A 20 0.54 14.37 -5.93
N ILE A 21 -0.71 14.23 -5.45
CA ILE A 21 -1.88 14.50 -6.29
C ILE A 21 -2.14 15.99 -6.38
N GLU A 22 -2.17 16.71 -5.25
CA GLU A 22 -2.60 18.11 -5.20
C GLU A 22 -1.50 19.09 -5.65
N GLU A 23 -0.25 18.84 -5.26
CA GLU A 23 0.86 19.76 -5.54
C GLU A 23 1.64 19.36 -6.81
N GLU A 24 1.90 18.07 -7.00
CA GLU A 24 2.64 17.58 -8.17
C GLU A 24 1.75 17.22 -9.38
N GLY A 25 0.44 17.13 -9.19
CA GLY A 25 -0.51 16.79 -10.25
C GLY A 25 -0.38 15.34 -10.77
N LEU A 26 0.18 14.44 -9.96
CA LEU A 26 0.30 13.03 -10.29
C LEU A 26 -1.07 12.34 -10.21
N ASN A 27 -1.27 11.31 -11.03
CA ASN A 27 -2.44 10.45 -10.89
C ASN A 27 -2.18 9.30 -9.90
N VAL A 28 -3.27 8.63 -9.47
CA VAL A 28 -3.22 7.53 -8.49
C VAL A 28 -2.20 6.44 -8.82
N THR A 29 -2.04 6.09 -10.10
CA THR A 29 -1.06 5.06 -10.50
C THR A 29 0.38 5.52 -10.36
N GLN A 30 0.65 6.80 -10.62
CA GLN A 30 1.98 7.41 -10.48
C GLN A 30 2.36 7.56 -9.02
N VAL A 31 1.43 8.04 -8.17
CA VAL A 31 1.61 8.15 -6.72
C VAL A 31 1.86 6.79 -6.10
N SER A 32 1.02 5.80 -6.41
CA SER A 32 1.17 4.43 -5.92
C SER A 32 2.53 3.83 -6.28
N ALA A 33 3.02 4.09 -7.51
CA ALA A 33 4.34 3.64 -7.92
C ALA A 33 5.43 4.38 -7.13
N LYS A 34 5.38 5.72 -7.07
CA LYS A 34 6.37 6.57 -6.41
C LYS A 34 6.56 6.20 -4.93
N ILE A 35 5.48 6.01 -4.18
CA ILE A 35 5.54 5.56 -2.77
C ILE A 35 6.26 4.21 -2.65
N LEU A 36 5.92 3.24 -3.51
CA LEU A 36 6.61 1.94 -3.52
C LEU A 36 8.08 2.05 -3.96
N GLU A 37 8.45 3.02 -4.79
CA GLU A 37 9.84 3.19 -5.20
C GLU A 37 10.70 3.83 -4.10
N GLU A 38 10.14 4.81 -3.39
CA GLU A 38 10.89 5.64 -2.44
C GLU A 38 10.98 4.98 -1.05
N ASP A 39 9.92 4.31 -0.62
CA ASP A 39 9.81 3.85 0.77
C ASP A 39 9.86 2.34 0.96
N TRP A 40 9.51 1.55 -0.07
CA TRP A 40 9.46 0.09 0.05
C TRP A 40 10.77 -0.48 0.56
N ILE A 41 11.89 -0.17 -0.10
CA ILE A 41 13.19 -0.73 0.27
C ILE A 41 13.62 -0.27 1.67
N ARG A 42 13.28 0.94 2.09
CA ARG A 42 13.75 1.48 3.36
C ARG A 42 13.00 0.87 4.55
N GLU A 43 11.71 0.62 4.41
CA GLU A 43 10.83 0.40 5.57
C GLU A 43 10.20 -1.00 5.62
N THR A 44 10.17 -1.76 4.52
CA THR A 44 9.41 -3.02 4.44
C THR A 44 10.23 -4.29 4.70
N ASN A 45 10.83 -4.38 5.89
CA ASN A 45 11.57 -5.59 6.31
C ASN A 45 10.69 -6.66 7.00
N SER A 46 9.41 -6.37 7.24
CA SER A 46 8.45 -7.25 7.93
C SER A 46 7.19 -7.46 7.10
N LEU A 47 6.49 -8.57 7.32
CA LEU A 47 5.17 -8.83 6.76
C LEU A 47 4.18 -7.75 7.20
N PHE A 48 4.28 -7.30 8.45
CA PHE A 48 3.48 -6.20 8.98
C PHE A 48 3.61 -4.94 8.13
N THR A 49 4.83 -4.44 7.93
CA THR A 49 5.05 -3.19 7.20
C THR A 49 4.69 -3.34 5.72
N LYS A 50 5.01 -4.48 5.09
CA LYS A 50 4.59 -4.77 3.70
C LYS A 50 3.08 -4.71 3.53
N THR A 51 2.36 -5.35 4.45
CA THR A 51 0.89 -5.38 4.44
C THR A 51 0.32 -3.99 4.67
N LEU A 52 0.86 -3.23 5.62
CA LEU A 52 0.44 -1.86 5.88
C LEU A 52 0.60 -0.96 4.66
N TYR A 53 1.75 -1.00 3.97
CA TYR A 53 1.95 -0.23 2.73
C TYR A 53 0.90 -0.56 1.67
N PHE A 54 0.73 -1.84 1.33
CA PHE A 54 -0.21 -2.23 0.28
C PHE A 54 -1.67 -1.92 0.63
N VAL A 55 -2.08 -2.15 1.88
CA VAL A 55 -3.43 -1.88 2.33
C VAL A 55 -3.72 -0.39 2.38
N SER A 56 -2.79 0.42 2.91
CA SER A 56 -2.94 1.88 2.96
C SER A 56 -2.98 2.49 1.56
N ILE A 57 -2.05 2.11 0.66
CA ILE A 57 -2.05 2.58 -0.73
C ILE A 57 -3.38 2.23 -1.41
N ALA A 58 -3.90 1.02 -1.20
CA ALA A 58 -5.18 0.62 -1.77
C ALA A 58 -6.35 1.45 -1.22
N ILE A 59 -6.41 1.68 0.10
CA ILE A 59 -7.46 2.51 0.72
C ILE A 59 -7.40 3.94 0.18
N GLU A 60 -6.22 4.55 0.15
CA GLU A 60 -6.06 5.93 -0.36
C GLU A 60 -6.44 6.03 -1.83
N SER A 61 -5.99 5.09 -2.66
CA SER A 61 -6.37 5.02 -4.07
C SER A 61 -7.90 5.01 -4.25
N LEU A 62 -8.59 4.18 -3.44
CA LEU A 62 -10.04 4.02 -3.52
C LEU A 62 -10.82 5.30 -3.14
N LYS A 63 -10.24 6.23 -2.36
CA LYS A 63 -10.85 7.55 -2.12
C LYS A 63 -10.98 8.37 -3.40
N TYR A 64 -10.13 8.12 -4.39
CA TYR A 64 -10.17 8.74 -5.72
C TYR A 64 -10.96 7.91 -6.74
N ASN A 65 -11.64 6.85 -6.31
CA ASN A 65 -12.36 5.89 -7.18
C ASN A 65 -11.47 5.22 -8.24
N GLU A 66 -10.16 5.13 -7.99
CA GLU A 66 -9.22 4.46 -8.88
C GLU A 66 -8.33 3.51 -8.07
N ILE A 67 -7.78 2.49 -8.70
CA ILE A 67 -6.72 1.67 -8.13
C ILE A 67 -5.79 1.20 -9.24
N ALA A 68 -4.49 1.26 -9.01
CA ALA A 68 -3.53 0.77 -9.98
C ALA A 68 -3.62 -0.75 -10.11
N ASP A 69 -3.53 -1.26 -11.33
CA ASP A 69 -3.61 -2.70 -11.60
C ASP A 69 -2.54 -3.52 -10.86
N PHE A 70 -1.33 -2.99 -10.71
CA PHE A 70 -0.25 -3.66 -9.98
C PHE A 70 -0.52 -3.72 -8.47
N ILE A 71 -1.17 -2.71 -7.87
CA ILE A 71 -1.64 -2.77 -6.48
C ILE A 71 -2.73 -3.81 -6.37
N TYR A 72 -3.77 -3.71 -7.22
CA TYR A 72 -4.91 -4.61 -7.20
C TYR A 72 -4.50 -6.09 -7.35
N SER A 73 -3.59 -6.38 -8.28
CA SER A 73 -3.13 -7.74 -8.57
C SER A 73 -2.39 -8.41 -7.41
N LYS A 74 -1.77 -7.63 -6.52
CA LYS A 74 -0.98 -8.12 -5.38
C LYS A 74 -1.72 -7.97 -4.06
N LEU A 75 -2.81 -7.21 -4.03
CA LEU A 75 -3.54 -6.89 -2.80
C LEU A 75 -4.05 -8.15 -2.09
N GLU A 76 -4.44 -9.19 -2.84
CA GLU A 76 -4.90 -10.47 -2.28
C GLU A 76 -3.85 -11.11 -1.35
N ASP A 77 -2.57 -11.03 -1.71
CA ASP A 77 -1.47 -11.58 -0.91
C ASP A 77 -1.30 -10.87 0.46
N TYR A 78 -1.82 -9.64 0.58
CA TYR A 78 -1.68 -8.82 1.77
C TYR A 78 -2.94 -8.82 2.64
N ILE A 79 -4.13 -8.76 2.04
CA ILE A 79 -5.38 -8.70 2.80
C ILE A 79 -5.74 -10.04 3.45
N GLU A 80 -5.17 -11.15 3.03
CA GLU A 80 -5.35 -12.45 3.68
C GLU A 80 -4.45 -12.66 4.90
N ASN A 81 -3.50 -11.76 5.15
CA ASN A 81 -2.65 -11.82 6.34
C ASN A 81 -3.45 -11.50 7.61
N THR A 82 -3.40 -12.42 8.57
CA THR A 82 -4.08 -12.30 9.87
C THR A 82 -3.14 -12.49 11.06
N ILE A 83 -1.89 -12.87 10.79
CA ILE A 83 -0.86 -13.14 11.78
C ILE A 83 0.37 -12.36 11.36
N PHE A 84 0.94 -11.62 12.30
CA PHE A 84 2.12 -10.80 12.12
C PHE A 84 3.17 -11.16 13.17
N GLU A 85 4.36 -10.60 13.03
CA GLU A 85 5.50 -10.89 13.90
C GLU A 85 5.21 -10.52 15.37
N GLU A 86 5.58 -11.39 16.32
CA GLU A 86 5.27 -11.23 17.76
C GLU A 86 5.91 -10.00 18.41
N ASN A 87 6.93 -9.42 17.76
CA ASN A 87 7.64 -8.25 18.23
C ASN A 87 7.00 -6.92 17.81
N ILE A 88 5.93 -6.96 17.00
CA ILE A 88 5.14 -5.77 16.65
C ILE A 88 4.16 -5.46 17.80
N ASP A 89 3.92 -4.17 18.04
CA ASP A 89 2.94 -3.75 19.04
C ASP A 89 1.53 -4.27 18.71
N LYS A 90 0.83 -4.81 19.72
CA LYS A 90 -0.49 -5.42 19.55
C LYS A 90 -1.53 -4.42 19.04
N ASN A 91 -1.46 -3.16 19.48
CA ASN A 91 -2.37 -2.11 19.05
C ASN A 91 -2.13 -1.74 17.58
N ASP A 92 -0.88 -1.76 17.12
CA ASP A 92 -0.54 -1.55 15.70
C ASP A 92 -1.07 -2.69 14.83
N VAL A 93 -0.96 -3.94 15.30
CA VAL A 93 -1.57 -5.11 14.64
C VAL A 93 -3.09 -5.00 14.56
N GLU A 94 -3.75 -4.62 15.66
CA GLU A 94 -5.21 -4.48 15.70
C GLU A 94 -5.71 -3.41 14.72
N GLN A 95 -5.02 -2.27 14.62
CA GLN A 95 -5.34 -1.23 13.65
C GLN A 95 -5.17 -1.69 12.20
N LEU A 96 -4.08 -2.38 11.88
CA LEU A 96 -3.87 -2.94 10.54
C LEU A 96 -4.96 -3.97 10.17
N LEU A 97 -5.39 -4.80 11.11
CA LEU A 97 -6.47 -5.77 10.87
C LEU A 97 -7.81 -5.07 10.56
N LEU A 98 -8.09 -3.93 11.20
CA LEU A 98 -9.29 -3.12 10.90
C LEU A 98 -9.21 -2.50 9.50
N ASP A 99 -8.03 -2.02 9.09
CA ASP A 99 -7.82 -1.50 7.74
C ASP A 99 -7.94 -2.60 6.69
N ILE A 100 -7.40 -3.79 6.94
CA ILE A 100 -7.58 -4.95 6.06
C ILE A 100 -9.07 -5.26 5.87
N GLN A 101 -9.85 -5.29 6.96
CA GLN A 101 -11.29 -5.53 6.88
C GLN A 101 -12.02 -4.44 6.10
N SER A 102 -11.61 -3.18 6.26
CA SER A 102 -12.17 -2.04 5.55
C SER A 102 -11.84 -2.10 4.06
N CYS A 103 -10.57 -2.34 3.73
CA CYS A 103 -10.09 -2.55 2.37
C CYS A 103 -10.84 -3.69 1.67
N LYS A 104 -11.01 -4.86 2.34
CA LYS A 104 -11.81 -5.99 1.82
C LYS A 104 -13.25 -5.60 1.47
N LYS A 105 -13.88 -4.69 2.23
CA LYS A 105 -15.23 -4.21 1.94
C LYS A 105 -15.23 -3.28 0.72
N LEU A 106 -14.30 -2.33 0.66
CA LEU A 106 -14.19 -1.38 -0.43
C LEU A 106 -13.95 -2.09 -1.78
N ILE A 107 -13.00 -3.03 -1.83
CA ILE A 107 -12.67 -3.72 -3.08
C ILE A 107 -13.77 -4.67 -3.60
N LYS A 108 -14.69 -5.11 -2.73
CA LYS A 108 -15.85 -5.93 -3.14
C LYS A 108 -16.84 -5.13 -3.99
N ASN A 109 -16.93 -3.83 -3.79
CA ASN A 109 -17.80 -2.94 -4.55
C ASN A 109 -17.14 -2.51 -5.87
N LYS A 110 -16.93 -3.46 -6.79
CA LYS A 110 -16.19 -3.21 -8.05
C LYS A 110 -16.82 -2.16 -8.98
N GLU A 111 -18.07 -1.75 -8.74
CA GLU A 111 -18.74 -0.69 -9.50
C GLU A 111 -18.37 0.72 -9.03
N GLU A 112 -17.76 0.85 -7.84
CA GLU A 112 -17.43 2.15 -7.22
C GLU A 112 -16.03 2.66 -7.59
N TYR A 113 -15.20 1.85 -8.25
CA TYR A 113 -13.84 2.24 -8.62
C TYR A 113 -13.39 1.63 -9.95
N LYS A 114 -12.40 2.27 -10.57
CA LYS A 114 -11.76 1.80 -11.79
C LYS A 114 -10.39 1.20 -11.49
N ILE A 115 -10.13 0.02 -12.05
CA ILE A 115 -8.76 -0.50 -12.13
C ILE A 115 -8.07 0.18 -13.32
N VAL A 116 -7.01 0.93 -13.05
CA VAL A 116 -6.25 1.67 -14.06
C VAL A 116 -5.07 0.84 -14.51
N GLU A 117 -5.10 0.43 -15.78
CA GLU A 117 -4.04 -0.36 -16.39
C GLU A 117 -2.77 0.48 -16.60
N THR A 118 -1.64 -0.05 -16.16
CA THR A 118 -0.32 0.58 -16.32
C THR A 118 0.51 -0.07 -17.41
N THR A 119 1.52 0.66 -17.89
CA THR A 119 2.43 0.14 -18.92
C THR A 119 3.26 -1.03 -18.39
N TYR A 120 3.70 -1.91 -19.29
CA TYR A 120 4.63 -2.99 -18.95
C TYR A 120 5.88 -2.46 -18.23
N SER A 121 6.44 -1.34 -18.68
CA SER A 121 7.61 -0.71 -18.03
C SER A 121 7.34 -0.28 -16.60
N THR A 122 6.15 0.24 -16.29
CA THR A 122 5.75 0.60 -14.92
C THR A 122 5.65 -0.65 -14.05
N LYS A 123 4.95 -1.69 -14.52
CA LYS A 123 4.81 -2.97 -13.81
C LYS A 123 6.17 -3.60 -13.51
N ALA A 124 7.03 -3.68 -14.52
CA ALA A 124 8.37 -4.26 -14.39
C ALA A 124 9.25 -3.48 -13.40
N ARG A 125 9.12 -2.15 -13.38
CA ARG A 125 9.83 -1.29 -12.42
C ARG A 125 9.33 -1.52 -11.00
N VAL A 126 8.01 -1.54 -10.78
CA VAL A 126 7.42 -1.88 -9.48
C VAL A 126 7.85 -3.28 -9.03
N ASP A 127 7.73 -4.30 -9.90
CA ASP A 127 8.15 -5.66 -9.57
C ASP A 127 9.64 -5.75 -9.22
N TYR A 128 10.49 -4.97 -9.89
CA TYR A 128 11.91 -4.86 -9.55
C TYR A 128 12.11 -4.35 -8.12
N PHE A 129 11.46 -3.24 -7.74
CA PHE A 129 11.57 -2.71 -6.37
C PHE A 129 10.99 -3.66 -5.32
N LEU A 130 9.86 -4.30 -5.62
CA LEU A 130 9.25 -5.31 -4.75
C LEU A 130 10.17 -6.53 -4.57
N GLY A 131 10.92 -6.90 -5.60
CA GLY A 131 11.92 -7.98 -5.59
C GLY A 131 13.26 -7.59 -4.97
N MET A 132 13.56 -6.29 -4.80
CA MET A 132 14.77 -5.79 -4.14
C MET A 132 14.67 -5.94 -2.61
N ARG A 133 14.59 -7.18 -2.12
CA ARG A 133 15.05 -7.69 -0.81
C ARG A 133 14.45 -9.07 -0.57
N GLN A 134 15.18 -10.09 -1.01
CA GLN A 134 15.10 -11.47 -0.53
C GLN A 134 16.53 -12.01 -0.38
N ASP A 135 17.33 -11.38 0.47
CA ASP A 135 18.55 -11.97 1.08
C ASP A 135 18.79 -11.32 2.45
#